data_AF-A0A8B8NBN4-F1
#
_entry.id   AF-A0A8B8NBN4-F1
#
_cell.length_a   1.000
_cell.length_b   1.000
_cell.length_c   1.000
_cell.angle_alpha   90.00
_cell.angle_beta   90.00
_cell.angle_gamma   90.00
#
_symmetry.space_group_name_H-M   'P 1'
#
loop_
_entity.id
_entity.type
_entity.pdbx_description
1 polymer ?
#
loop_
_entity_poly.entity_id
_entity_poly.type
_entity_poly.pdbx_seq_one_letter_code
_entity_poly.pdbx_strand_id
1 'polypeptide(L)'
;MAESTKRYAVVTGANKGIGFEICRQLASNGIVVVLTSRDEKRGLEAAQKLKDFGLSDYILFHQLDVTNLSSVLSLANFIETHFKKLDILVNNAGVLGATINDEALRASNFLKEQDHTKANWSEIFMPSYEAAEAGIDTNYYGAKRMVEAHIGLLQRSDSPRIVNVSSVIG
;
A
#
# COMPACT_ATOMS: atom_id res chain seq x y z
N MET A 1 13.19 30.54 -13.56
CA MET A 1 12.26 29.79 -12.70
C MET A 1 12.74 28.36 -12.72
N ALA A 2 13.09 27.77 -11.56
CA ALA A 2 13.57 26.39 -11.53
C ALA A 2 12.41 25.48 -11.98
N GLU A 3 12.65 24.67 -13.01
CA GLU A 3 11.73 23.62 -13.43
C GLU A 3 11.49 22.73 -12.21
N SER A 4 10.24 22.65 -11.74
CA SER A 4 9.92 21.83 -10.57
C SER A 4 10.16 20.37 -10.94
N THR A 5 11.23 19.78 -10.40
CA THR A 5 11.56 18.37 -10.66
C THR A 5 10.38 17.50 -10.27
N LYS A 6 9.85 16.69 -11.20
CA LYS A 6 8.77 15.74 -10.90
C LYS A 6 9.18 14.84 -9.74
N ARG A 7 8.20 14.57 -8.86
CA ARG A 7 8.35 13.62 -7.75
C ARG A 7 7.60 12.33 -8.06
N TYR A 8 8.18 11.22 -7.64
CA TYR A 8 7.66 9.87 -7.88
C TYR A 8 7.33 9.18 -6.57
N ALA A 9 6.15 8.58 -6.51
CA ALA A 9 5.68 7.83 -5.36
C ALA A 9 5.35 6.39 -5.74
N VAL A 10 5.61 5.46 -4.83
CA VAL A 10 5.09 4.09 -4.86
C VAL A 10 4.14 3.91 -3.68
N VAL A 11 2.96 3.37 -3.92
CA VAL A 11 2.00 3.01 -2.87
C VAL A 11 1.68 1.53 -2.97
N THR A 12 1.94 0.78 -1.90
CA THR A 12 1.70 -0.67 -1.86
C THR A 12 0.24 -0.98 -1.51
N GLY A 13 -0.34 -2.03 -2.11
CA GLY A 13 -1.70 -2.48 -1.78
C GLY A 13 -2.78 -1.43 -2.09
N ALA A 14 -2.67 -0.75 -3.23
CA ALA A 14 -3.39 0.48 -3.53
C ALA A 14 -4.59 0.31 -4.48
N ASN A 15 -5.04 -0.92 -4.74
CA ASN A 15 -6.21 -1.15 -5.59
C ASN A 15 -7.57 -0.83 -4.91
N LYS A 16 -7.57 -0.57 -3.60
CA LYS A 16 -8.76 -0.21 -2.81
C LYS A 16 -8.36 0.50 -1.50
N GLY A 17 -9.36 0.93 -0.73
CA GLY A 17 -9.18 1.41 0.64
C GLY A 17 -8.26 2.63 0.74
N ILE A 18 -7.49 2.70 1.83
CA ILE A 18 -6.60 3.83 2.14
C ILE A 18 -5.55 4.02 1.04
N GLY A 19 -4.92 2.94 0.55
CA GLY A 19 -3.91 3.03 -0.50
C GLY A 19 -4.41 3.65 -1.81
N PHE A 20 -5.65 3.35 -2.22
CA PHE A 20 -6.27 3.97 -3.40
C PHE A 20 -6.44 5.48 -3.23
N GLU A 21 -6.90 5.90 -2.06
CA GLU A 21 -7.13 7.31 -1.75
C GLU A 21 -5.80 8.08 -1.59
N ILE A 22 -4.75 7.44 -1.03
CA ILE A 22 -3.40 7.99 -1.02
C ILE A 22 -2.92 8.26 -2.44
N CYS A 23 -3.10 7.30 -3.37
CA CYS A 23 -2.76 7.51 -4.78
C CYS A 23 -3.49 8.73 -5.37
N ARG A 24 -4.81 8.84 -5.13
CA ARG A 24 -5.63 9.95 -5.62
C ARG A 24 -5.11 11.31 -5.13
N GLN A 25 -4.84 11.42 -3.83
CA GLN A 25 -4.39 12.67 -3.22
C GLN A 25 -2.99 13.05 -3.66
N LEU A 26 -2.04 12.11 -3.69
CA LEU A 26 -0.69 12.38 -4.18
C LEU A 26 -0.71 12.85 -5.65
N ALA A 27 -1.46 12.15 -6.51
CA ALA A 27 -1.59 12.51 -7.92
C ALA A 27 -2.27 13.87 -8.12
N SER A 28 -3.29 14.20 -7.32
CA SER A 28 -3.95 15.50 -7.33
C SER A 28 -3.01 16.65 -6.91
N ASN A 29 -1.91 16.34 -6.22
CA ASN A 29 -0.85 17.28 -5.84
C ASN A 29 0.35 17.24 -6.82
N GLY A 30 0.16 16.69 -8.02
CA GLY A 30 1.16 16.69 -9.09
C GLY A 30 2.30 15.68 -8.92
N ILE A 31 2.14 14.70 -8.03
CA ILE A 31 3.11 13.61 -7.83
C ILE A 31 2.77 12.48 -8.79
N VAL A 32 3.76 11.95 -9.50
CA VAL A 32 3.56 10.76 -10.33
C VAL A 32 3.55 9.53 -9.43
N VAL A 33 2.45 8.80 -9.40
CA VAL A 33 2.23 7.66 -8.51
C VAL A 33 2.22 6.36 -9.30
N VAL A 34 3.04 5.41 -8.86
CA VAL A 34 2.92 4.00 -9.22
C VAL A 34 1.96 3.34 -8.23
N LEU A 35 0.72 3.19 -8.67
CA LEU A 35 -0.28 2.40 -7.98
C LEU A 35 0.08 0.93 -8.13
N THR A 36 0.14 0.20 -7.02
CA THR A 36 0.47 -1.23 -7.06
C THR A 36 -0.61 -2.10 -6.45
N SER A 37 -0.68 -3.35 -6.92
CA SER A 37 -1.65 -4.35 -6.48
C SER A 37 -1.06 -5.74 -6.72
N ARG A 38 -1.35 -6.68 -5.81
CA ARG A 38 -1.01 -8.09 -6.02
C ARG A 38 -1.80 -8.69 -7.18
N ASP A 39 -3.07 -8.33 -7.26
CA ASP A 39 -3.97 -8.75 -8.34
C ASP A 39 -3.89 -7.73 -9.48
N GLU A 40 -3.40 -8.16 -10.63
CA GLU A 40 -3.17 -7.32 -11.80
C GLU A 40 -4.45 -6.69 -12.32
N LYS A 41 -5.52 -7.50 -12.47
CA LYS A 41 -6.81 -7.03 -12.98
C LYS A 41 -7.38 -5.93 -12.08
N ARG A 42 -7.44 -6.18 -10.77
CA ARG A 42 -7.94 -5.19 -9.79
C ARG A 42 -7.07 -3.93 -9.77
N GLY A 43 -5.76 -4.09 -9.96
CA GLY A 43 -4.81 -2.98 -10.04
C GLY A 43 -5.05 -2.09 -11.26
N LEU A 44 -5.20 -2.69 -12.44
CA LEU A 44 -5.52 -1.99 -13.68
C LEU A 44 -6.87 -1.27 -13.61
N GLU A 45 -7.90 -1.94 -13.07
CA GLU A 45 -9.22 -1.32 -12.84
C GLU A 45 -9.13 -0.12 -11.90
N ALA A 46 -8.37 -0.23 -10.81
CA ALA A 46 -8.15 0.87 -9.88
C ALA A 46 -7.39 2.04 -10.52
N ALA A 47 -6.33 1.74 -11.29
CA ALA A 47 -5.60 2.76 -12.02
C ALA A 47 -6.52 3.48 -13.00
N GLN A 48 -7.32 2.75 -13.79
CA GLN A 48 -8.28 3.36 -14.72
C GLN A 48 -9.27 4.28 -14.02
N LYS A 49 -9.83 3.87 -12.86
CA LYS A 49 -10.72 4.75 -12.08
C LYS A 49 -10.06 6.06 -11.66
N LEU A 50 -8.78 6.04 -11.30
CA LEU A 50 -8.06 7.28 -10.97
C LEU A 50 -7.80 8.14 -12.22
N LYS A 51 -7.54 7.51 -13.37
CA LYS A 51 -7.41 8.20 -14.66
C LYS A 51 -8.73 8.89 -15.05
N ASP A 52 -9.86 8.24 -14.81
CA ASP A 52 -11.19 8.80 -15.04
C ASP A 52 -11.50 10.02 -14.14
N PHE A 53 -10.79 10.17 -13.01
CA PHE A 53 -10.79 11.41 -12.21
C PHE A 53 -9.91 12.54 -12.77
N GLY A 54 -9.39 12.40 -14.00
CA GLY A 54 -8.52 13.39 -14.63
C GLY A 54 -7.05 13.32 -14.20
N LEU A 55 -6.63 12.21 -13.60
CA LEU A 55 -5.26 12.03 -13.07
C LEU A 55 -4.37 11.19 -14.01
N SER A 56 -4.74 11.09 -15.29
CA SER A 56 -4.08 10.21 -16.28
C SER A 56 -2.56 10.38 -16.37
N ASP A 57 -2.07 11.62 -16.33
CA ASP A 57 -0.64 11.94 -16.46
C ASP A 57 0.18 11.60 -15.21
N TYR A 58 -0.49 11.28 -14.11
CA TYR A 58 0.11 11.08 -12.79
C TYR A 58 -0.06 9.64 -12.28
N ILE A 59 -0.77 8.77 -13.00
CA ILE A 59 -1.05 7.40 -12.53
C ILE A 59 -0.45 6.36 -13.48
N LEU A 60 0.50 5.60 -12.96
CA LEU A 60 0.98 4.35 -13.55
C LEU A 60 0.54 3.17 -12.68
N PHE A 61 0.48 2.00 -13.31
CA PHE A 61 0.24 0.74 -12.62
C PHE A 61 1.45 -0.18 -12.76
N HIS A 62 1.78 -0.89 -11.68
CA HIS A 62 2.71 -2.02 -11.71
C HIS A 62 2.22 -3.09 -10.74
N GLN A 63 2.24 -4.36 -11.15
CA GLN A 63 1.89 -5.47 -10.25
C GLN A 63 2.92 -5.55 -9.11
N LEU A 64 2.45 -5.80 -7.88
CA LEU A 64 3.31 -5.98 -6.72
C LEU A 64 2.66 -6.92 -5.70
N ASP A 65 3.35 -8.01 -5.39
CA ASP A 65 3.13 -8.77 -4.16
C ASP A 65 4.32 -8.57 -3.22
N VAL A 66 4.09 -7.95 -2.06
CA VAL A 66 5.16 -7.61 -1.10
C VAL A 66 5.76 -8.82 -0.40
N THR A 67 5.08 -9.98 -0.45
CA THR A 67 5.60 -11.25 0.06
C THR A 67 6.48 -11.98 -0.97
N ASN A 68 6.46 -11.55 -2.23
CA ASN A 68 7.22 -12.16 -3.31
C ASN A 68 8.42 -11.28 -3.70
N LEU A 69 9.63 -11.75 -3.38
CA LEU A 69 10.87 -11.01 -3.65
C LEU A 69 11.05 -10.68 -5.14
N SER A 70 10.72 -11.59 -6.06
CA SER A 70 10.84 -11.34 -7.50
C SER A 70 9.89 -10.23 -7.97
N SER A 71 8.69 -10.15 -7.39
CA SER A 71 7.73 -9.07 -7.66
C SER A 71 8.26 -7.72 -7.17
N VAL A 72 8.81 -7.69 -5.95
CA VAL A 72 9.46 -6.50 -5.36
C VAL A 72 10.64 -6.00 -6.23
N LEU A 73 11.53 -6.91 -6.66
CA LEU A 73 12.68 -6.56 -7.48
C LEU A 73 12.27 -6.12 -8.90
N SER A 74 11.22 -6.72 -9.47
CA SER A 74 10.66 -6.30 -10.74
C SER A 74 10.17 -4.84 -10.69
N LEU A 75 9.50 -4.45 -9.60
CA LEU A 75 9.10 -3.06 -9.38
C LEU A 75 10.32 -2.13 -9.23
N ALA A 76 11.33 -2.52 -8.45
CA ALA A 76 12.55 -1.72 -8.31
C ALA A 76 13.21 -1.45 -9.67
N ASN A 77 13.30 -2.47 -10.54
CA ASN A 77 13.82 -2.33 -11.89
C ASN A 77 12.95 -1.43 -12.77
N PHE A 78 11.62 -1.51 -12.63
CA PHE A 78 10.70 -0.61 -13.32
C PHE A 78 10.96 0.85 -12.94
N ILE A 79 11.07 1.16 -11.64
CA ILE A 79 11.37 2.51 -11.14
C ILE A 79 12.75 3.00 -11.61
N GLU A 80 13.78 2.16 -11.51
CA GLU A 80 15.13 2.46 -12.00
C GLU A 80 15.13 2.79 -13.50
N THR A 81 14.36 2.05 -14.30
CA THR A 81 14.31 2.23 -15.75
C THR A 81 13.59 3.52 -16.13
N HIS A 82 12.44 3.80 -15.52
CA HIS A 82 11.54 4.88 -15.95
C HIS A 82 11.83 6.23 -15.26
N PHE A 83 12.26 6.21 -13.99
CA PHE A 83 12.34 7.41 -13.15
C PHE A 83 13.72 7.68 -12.59
N LYS A 84 14.61 6.67 -12.55
CA LYS A 84 16.00 6.73 -12.02
C LYS A 84 16.13 7.07 -10.53
N LYS A 85 15.04 7.44 -9.87
CA LYS A 85 14.93 7.76 -8.44
C LYS A 85 13.53 7.42 -7.94
N LEU A 86 13.38 7.42 -6.62
CA LEU A 86 12.09 7.36 -5.93
C LEU A 86 12.06 8.46 -4.87
N ASP A 87 10.97 9.22 -4.75
CA ASP A 87 10.88 10.29 -3.74
C ASP A 87 10.04 9.85 -2.53
N ILE A 88 9.00 9.03 -2.75
CA ILE A 88 8.07 8.61 -1.70
C ILE A 88 7.78 7.11 -1.81
N LEU A 89 8.00 6.38 -0.72
CA LEU A 89 7.52 5.00 -0.57
C LEU A 89 6.46 4.95 0.53
N VAL A 90 5.25 4.52 0.17
CA VAL A 90 4.17 4.28 1.13
C VAL A 90 3.93 2.78 1.26
N ASN A 91 4.37 2.21 2.37
CA ASN A 91 4.07 0.83 2.74
C ASN A 91 2.68 0.78 3.37
N ASN A 92 1.66 0.57 2.54
CA ASN A 92 0.25 0.48 2.92
C ASN A 92 -0.32 -0.94 2.83
N ALA A 93 0.27 -1.83 2.03
CA ALA A 93 -0.18 -3.21 1.93
C ALA A 93 -0.18 -3.87 3.32
N GLY A 94 -1.32 -4.41 3.72
CA GLY A 94 -1.48 -5.07 5.00
C GLY A 94 -2.70 -6.00 5.02
N VAL A 95 -2.63 -7.02 5.87
CA VAL A 95 -3.70 -7.97 6.17
C VAL A 95 -3.88 -8.08 7.68
N LEU A 96 -5.05 -8.51 8.12
CA LEU A 96 -5.39 -8.53 9.55
C LEU A 96 -4.54 -9.54 10.35
N GLY A 97 -4.10 -10.63 9.73
CA GLY A 97 -3.40 -11.71 10.43
C GLY A 97 -4.32 -12.67 11.20
N ALA A 98 -5.63 -12.59 10.97
CA ALA A 98 -6.65 -13.46 11.55
C ALA A 98 -7.80 -13.67 10.54
N THR A 99 -8.56 -14.76 10.72
CA THR A 99 -9.84 -14.94 10.03
C THR A 99 -10.92 -14.17 10.77
N ILE A 100 -11.85 -13.57 10.04
CA ILE A 100 -12.97 -12.82 10.61
C ILE A 100 -14.19 -13.74 10.67
N ASN A 101 -14.83 -13.82 11.83
CA ASN A 101 -16.19 -14.32 11.94
C ASN A 101 -17.15 -13.20 11.55
N ASP A 102 -17.65 -13.24 10.31
CA ASP A 102 -18.51 -12.19 9.75
C ASP A 102 -19.83 -11.99 10.52
N GLU A 103 -20.38 -13.05 11.10
CA GLU A 103 -21.61 -12.97 11.90
C GLU A 103 -21.34 -12.24 13.22
N ALA A 104 -20.27 -12.64 13.92
CA ALA A 104 -19.84 -11.98 15.15
C ALA A 104 -19.44 -10.51 14.90
N LEU A 105 -18.73 -10.23 13.79
CA LEU A 105 -18.36 -8.86 13.42
C LEU A 105 -19.61 -8.00 13.18
N ARG A 106 -20.61 -8.50 12.45
CA ARG A 106 -21.86 -7.77 12.22
C ARG A 106 -22.66 -7.55 13.50
N ALA A 107 -22.73 -8.57 14.36
CA ALA A 107 -23.42 -8.49 15.64
C ALA A 107 -22.74 -7.49 16.61
N SER A 108 -21.43 -7.29 16.49
CA SER A 108 -20.66 -6.39 17.36
C SER A 108 -20.90 -4.90 17.13
N ASN A 109 -21.62 -4.49 16.07
CA ASN A 109 -21.78 -3.10 15.65
C ASN A 109 -20.46 -2.31 15.53
N PHE A 110 -19.33 -3.00 15.32
CA PHE A 110 -17.98 -2.42 15.35
C PHE A 110 -17.82 -1.17 14.47
N LEU A 111 -18.41 -1.12 13.27
CA LEU A 111 -18.26 0.05 12.40
C LEU A 111 -19.12 1.26 12.80
N LYS A 112 -20.01 1.11 13.79
CA LYS A 112 -21.02 2.12 14.19
C LYS A 112 -20.83 2.66 15.61
N GLU A 113 -20.17 1.92 16.49
CA GLU A 113 -19.94 2.31 17.88
C GLU A 113 -18.51 2.83 18.08
N GLN A 114 -18.33 3.93 18.83
CA GLN A 114 -16.99 4.45 19.16
C GLN A 114 -16.39 3.79 20.42
N ASP A 115 -17.21 3.16 21.25
CA ASP A 115 -16.78 2.44 22.44
C ASP A 115 -16.72 0.94 22.14
N HIS A 116 -15.51 0.45 21.89
CA HIS A 116 -15.27 -0.96 21.58
C HIS A 116 -14.89 -1.81 22.81
N THR A 117 -15.03 -1.27 24.02
CA THR A 117 -14.65 -2.00 25.25
C THR A 117 -15.53 -3.23 25.54
N LYS A 118 -16.71 -3.31 24.90
CA LYS A 118 -17.67 -4.42 25.06
C LYS A 118 -17.56 -5.52 24.00
N ALA A 119 -16.74 -5.34 22.97
CA ALA A 119 -16.61 -6.33 21.91
C ALA A 119 -15.78 -7.53 22.38
N ASN A 120 -16.30 -8.75 22.21
CA ASN A 120 -15.53 -9.97 22.44
C ASN A 120 -14.63 -10.24 21.22
N TRP A 121 -13.43 -9.68 21.24
CA TRP A 121 -12.49 -9.73 20.12
C TRP A 121 -12.06 -11.14 19.73
N SER A 122 -11.98 -12.07 20.68
CA SER A 122 -11.63 -13.47 20.41
C SER A 122 -12.73 -14.24 19.66
N GLU A 123 -13.97 -13.77 19.67
CA GLU A 123 -15.06 -14.37 18.90
C GLU A 123 -15.16 -13.80 17.48
N ILE A 124 -14.67 -12.58 17.28
CA ILE A 124 -14.67 -11.87 15.99
C ILE A 124 -13.42 -12.23 15.18
N PHE A 125 -12.26 -12.20 15.82
CA PHE A 125 -10.97 -12.46 15.19
C PHE A 125 -10.49 -13.83 15.62
N MET A 126 -10.55 -14.77 14.70
CA MET A 126 -10.13 -16.15 14.89
C MET A 126 -8.68 -16.29 14.41
N PRO A 127 -7.69 -16.30 15.33
CA PRO A 127 -6.30 -16.48 14.95
C PRO A 127 -6.06 -17.92 14.47
N SER A 128 -5.20 -18.06 13.47
CA SER A 128 -4.55 -19.33 13.12
C SER A 128 -3.06 -19.06 12.92
N TYR A 129 -2.24 -20.11 12.97
CA TYR A 129 -0.82 -19.98 12.68
C TYR A 129 -0.59 -19.40 11.28
N GLU A 130 -1.31 -19.92 10.29
CA GLU A 130 -1.18 -19.52 8.88
C GLU A 130 -1.61 -18.07 8.66
N ALA A 131 -2.69 -17.64 9.32
CA ALA A 131 -3.15 -16.26 9.25
C ALA A 131 -2.13 -15.31 9.90
N ALA A 132 -1.60 -15.68 11.07
CA ALA A 132 -0.59 -14.89 11.78
C ALA A 132 0.72 -14.80 10.97
N GLU A 133 1.17 -15.92 10.40
CA GLU A 133 2.34 -15.99 9.52
C GLU A 133 2.17 -15.08 8.30
N ALA A 134 1.01 -15.15 7.62
CA ALA A 134 0.71 -14.27 6.50
C ALA A 134 0.65 -12.78 6.90
N GLY A 135 0.14 -12.49 8.11
CA GLY A 135 0.11 -11.15 8.70
C GLY A 135 1.52 -10.59 8.92
N ILE A 136 2.39 -11.35 9.56
CA ILE A 136 3.79 -10.94 9.80
C ILE A 136 4.54 -10.81 8.47
N ASP A 137 4.35 -11.75 7.55
CA ASP A 137 5.04 -11.74 6.27
C ASP A 137 4.63 -10.54 5.39
N THR A 138 3.35 -10.18 5.39
CA THR A 138 2.84 -9.03 4.62
C THR A 138 3.16 -7.70 5.31
N ASN A 139 2.75 -7.55 6.57
CA ASN A 139 2.71 -6.25 7.25
C ASN A 139 4.11 -5.79 7.68
N TYR A 140 4.98 -6.73 8.07
CA TYR A 140 6.32 -6.41 8.55
C TYR A 140 7.38 -6.74 7.50
N TYR A 141 7.53 -8.01 7.12
CA TYR A 141 8.58 -8.39 6.18
C TYR A 141 8.35 -7.83 4.78
N GLY A 142 7.10 -7.69 4.34
CA GLY A 142 6.76 -7.03 3.09
C GLY A 142 7.21 -5.57 3.06
N ALA A 143 6.92 -4.80 4.11
CA ALA A 143 7.39 -3.42 4.23
C ALA A 143 8.93 -3.35 4.28
N LYS A 144 9.58 -4.25 5.02
CA LYS A 144 11.04 -4.36 5.08
C LYS A 144 11.65 -4.61 3.69
N ARG A 145 11.16 -5.62 2.95
CA ARG A 145 11.64 -5.95 1.60
C ARG A 145 11.49 -4.77 0.64
N MET A 146 10.37 -4.05 0.74
CA MET A 146 10.15 -2.85 -0.06
C MET A 146 11.18 -1.76 0.22
N VAL A 147 11.48 -1.50 1.49
CA VAL A 147 12.53 -0.54 1.87
C VAL A 147 13.90 -0.99 1.35
N GLU A 148 14.29 -2.24 1.62
CA GLU A 148 15.58 -2.80 1.20
C GLU A 148 15.79 -2.71 -0.32
N ALA A 149 14.76 -3.06 -1.10
CA ALA A 149 14.85 -3.05 -2.56
C ALA A 149 14.86 -1.63 -3.17
N HIS A 150 14.30 -0.63 -2.49
CA HIS A 150 14.14 0.72 -3.05
C HIS A 150 15.03 1.78 -2.38
N ILE A 151 15.78 1.45 -1.32
CA ILE A 151 16.59 2.43 -0.58
C ILE A 151 17.62 3.14 -1.48
N GLY A 152 18.25 2.40 -2.42
CA GLY A 152 19.20 2.97 -3.37
C GLY A 152 18.56 3.96 -4.36
N LEU A 153 17.27 3.80 -4.67
CA LEU A 153 16.49 4.75 -5.49
C LEU A 153 16.04 5.96 -4.67
N LEU A 154 15.66 5.74 -3.40
CA LEU A 154 15.28 6.79 -2.45
C LEU A 154 16.44 7.74 -2.14
N GLN A 155 17.66 7.20 -1.97
CA GLN A 155 18.86 8.00 -1.73
C GLN A 155 19.22 8.96 -2.88
N ARG A 156 18.64 8.77 -4.07
CA ARG A 156 18.81 9.67 -5.23
C ARG A 156 17.78 10.80 -5.29
N SER A 157 16.80 10.80 -4.38
CA SER A 157 15.90 11.94 -4.20
C SER A 157 16.55 12.99 -3.30
N ASP A 158 16.31 14.27 -3.60
CA ASP A 158 16.74 15.38 -2.75
C ASP A 158 15.93 15.46 -1.44
N SER A 159 14.80 14.77 -1.34
CA SER A 159 13.93 14.78 -0.17
C SER A 159 13.14 13.46 -0.02
N PRO A 160 13.83 12.34 0.25
CA PRO A 160 13.20 11.02 0.32
C PRO A 160 12.25 10.89 1.51
N ARG A 161 11.15 10.16 1.34
CA ARG A 161 10.18 9.85 2.39
C ARG A 161 9.78 8.38 2.35
N ILE A 162 9.74 7.75 3.52
CA ILE A 162 9.13 6.44 3.73
C ILE A 162 8.00 6.63 4.72
N VAL A 163 6.81 6.15 4.38
CA VAL A 163 5.64 6.16 5.25
C VAL A 163 5.17 4.73 5.42
N ASN A 164 5.24 4.22 6.65
CA ASN A 164 4.69 2.92 7.00
C ASN A 164 3.32 3.14 7.65
N VAL A 165 2.27 2.59 7.03
CA VAL A 165 0.92 2.61 7.62
C VAL A 165 0.86 1.52 8.68
N SER A 166 0.80 1.94 9.95
CA SER A 166 0.68 1.07 11.12
C SER A 166 -0.72 1.20 11.73
N SER A 167 -0.90 0.73 12.97
CA SER A 167 -2.17 0.75 13.70
C SER A 167 -1.95 1.32 15.10
N VAL A 168 -3.00 1.87 15.70
CA VAL A 168 -2.99 2.25 17.13
C VAL A 168 -2.80 1.06 18.07
N ILE A 169 -3.02 -0.16 17.55
CA ILE A 169 -2.90 -1.42 18.29
C ILE A 169 -1.47 -1.98 18.22
N GLY A 170 -0.59 -1.40 17.39
CA GLY A 170 0.73 -1.93 17.03
C GLY A 170 0.73 -2.50 15.61
#